data_AF-A0A1Q7QYL4-F1
#
_entry.id   AF-A0A1Q7QYL4-F1
#
_cell.length_a   1.000
_cell.length_b   1.000
_cell.length_c   1.000
_cell.angle_alpha   90.00
_cell.angle_beta   90.00
_cell.angle_gamma   90.00
#
_symmetry.space_group_name_H-M   'P 1'
#
loop_
_entity.id
_entity.type
_entity.pdbx_description
1 polymer ?
#
loop_
_entity_poly.entity_id
_entity_poly.type
_entity_poly.pdbx_seq_one_letter_code
_entity_poly.pdbx_strand_id
1 'polypeptide(L)'
;MGAARPTRAQGAFIADSEIQALVAWWKTQGRPAYDQDLLRAEAGSAEASGDEDALLADAARLIVRAGYGSVSLLQRKMKIGYVRAARIVDQLEEKGIVGPAQGSNPRDVLVGLEELERLIKTGSAS
;
A
#
# COMPACT_ATOMS: atom_id res chain seq x y z
N MET A 1 7.09 12.91 37.96
CA MET A 1 6.65 13.97 37.04
C MET A 1 5.39 13.49 36.33
N GLY A 2 4.24 14.09 36.61
CA GLY A 2 2.93 13.63 36.14
C GLY A 2 2.70 13.99 34.67
N ALA A 3 2.35 13.00 33.85
CA ALA A 3 1.98 13.19 32.45
C ALA A 3 0.69 14.04 32.35
N ALA A 4 0.67 14.98 31.41
CA ALA A 4 -0.49 15.84 31.15
C ALA A 4 -1.72 14.98 30.85
N ARG A 5 -2.82 15.19 31.58
CA ARG A 5 -4.11 14.52 31.32
C ARG A 5 -4.59 14.91 29.92
N PRO A 6 -4.98 13.95 29.07
CA PRO A 6 -5.56 14.28 27.77
C PRO A 6 -6.83 15.12 27.93
N THR A 7 -6.91 16.24 27.22
CA THR A 7 -8.09 17.12 27.17
C THR A 7 -9.03 16.64 26.07
N ARG A 8 -10.32 16.53 26.37
CA ARG A 8 -11.34 16.17 25.38
C ARG A 8 -11.56 17.35 24.43
N ALA A 9 -11.25 17.18 23.16
CA ALA A 9 -11.66 18.11 22.11
C ALA A 9 -13.13 17.85 21.73
N GLN A 10 -13.94 18.91 21.67
CA GLN A 10 -15.25 18.84 21.02
C GLN A 10 -15.11 19.41 19.60
N GLY A 11 -15.38 18.58 18.59
CA GLY A 11 -15.48 19.02 17.20
C GLY A 11 -16.91 19.40 16.84
N ALA A 12 -17.08 20.15 15.75
CA ALA A 12 -18.41 20.36 15.16
C ALA A 12 -18.90 19.03 14.57
N PHE A 13 -20.13 18.63 14.90
CA PHE A 13 -20.82 17.59 14.16
C PHE A 13 -21.21 18.17 12.80
N ILE A 14 -20.83 17.48 11.73
CA ILE A 14 -21.24 17.81 10.37
C ILE A 14 -22.04 16.62 9.88
N ALA A 15 -23.30 16.85 9.51
CA ALA A 15 -24.14 15.82 8.93
C ALA A 15 -23.74 15.55 7.47
N ASP A 16 -24.01 14.33 7.00
CA ASP A 16 -23.75 13.93 5.60
C ASP A 16 -24.43 14.88 4.59
N SER A 17 -25.61 15.41 4.94
CA SER A 17 -26.33 16.38 4.11
C SER A 17 -25.59 17.71 3.97
N GLU A 18 -24.92 18.19 5.02
CA GLU A 18 -24.11 19.40 4.99
C GLU A 18 -22.85 19.21 4.13
N ILE A 19 -22.22 18.03 4.24
CA ILE A 19 -21.10 17.64 3.36
C ILE A 19 -21.54 17.65 1.90
N GLN A 20 -22.68 17.01 1.59
CA GLN A 20 -23.20 16.95 0.22
C GLN A 20 -23.55 18.35 -0.32
N ALA A 21 -24.18 19.20 0.48
CA ALA A 21 -24.50 20.56 0.09
C ALA A 21 -23.24 21.38 -0.20
N LEU A 22 -22.21 21.27 0.64
CA LEU A 22 -20.92 21.93 0.43
C LEU A 22 -20.24 21.45 -0.85
N VAL A 23 -20.20 20.14 -1.09
CA VAL A 23 -19.63 19.54 -2.31
C VAL A 23 -20.39 20.00 -3.55
N ALA A 24 -21.72 20.05 -3.49
CA ALA A 24 -22.55 20.52 -4.59
C ALA A 24 -22.27 22.00 -4.90
N TRP A 25 -22.22 22.85 -3.87
CA TRP A 25 -21.85 24.26 -4.03
C TRP A 25 -20.44 24.39 -4.62
N TRP A 26 -19.46 23.64 -4.13
CA TRP A 26 -18.08 23.74 -4.64
C TRP A 26 -17.96 23.39 -6.13
N LYS A 27 -18.72 22.40 -6.60
CA LYS A 27 -18.78 22.02 -8.02
C LYS A 27 -19.28 23.15 -8.93
N THR A 28 -20.03 24.13 -8.40
CA THR A 28 -20.49 25.29 -9.18
C THR A 28 -19.40 26.33 -9.42
N GLN A 29 -18.34 26.31 -8.62
CA GLN A 29 -17.30 27.35 -8.64
C GLN A 29 -16.25 27.11 -9.74
N GLY A 30 -16.21 25.91 -10.32
CA GLY A 30 -15.32 25.61 -11.42
C GLY A 30 -15.31 24.14 -11.80
N ARG A 31 -14.77 23.86 -12.99
CA ARG A 31 -14.48 22.48 -13.39
C ARG A 31 -13.12 22.06 -12.84
N PRO A 32 -12.97 20.84 -12.31
CA PRO A 32 -11.68 20.34 -11.90
C PRO A 32 -10.71 20.33 -13.09
N ALA A 33 -9.54 20.92 -12.88
CA ALA A 33 -8.40 20.80 -13.79
C ALA A 33 -7.63 19.55 -13.38
N TYR A 34 -7.88 18.45 -14.07
CA TYR A 34 -7.13 17.22 -13.85
C TYR A 34 -5.82 17.26 -14.62
N ASP A 35 -4.73 17.05 -13.92
CA ASP A 35 -3.44 16.79 -14.54
C ASP A 35 -3.45 15.37 -15.12
N GLN A 36 -3.38 15.27 -16.46
CA GLN A 36 -3.39 13.99 -17.14
C GLN A 36 -2.12 13.17 -16.91
N ASP A 37 -1.00 13.79 -16.55
CA ASP A 37 0.23 13.08 -16.24
C ASP A 37 0.12 12.37 -14.87
N LEU A 38 -0.60 12.97 -13.91
CA LEU A 38 -0.97 12.33 -12.64
C LEU A 38 -1.94 11.16 -12.84
N LEU A 39 -2.95 11.33 -13.70
CA LEU A 39 -3.89 10.25 -14.05
C LEU A 39 -3.20 9.08 -14.76
N ARG A 40 -2.21 9.38 -15.62
CA ARG A 40 -1.39 8.36 -16.30
C ARG A 40 -0.42 7.68 -15.35
N ALA A 41 0.09 8.36 -14.32
CA ALA A 41 0.90 7.72 -13.28
C ALA A 41 0.10 6.66 -12.48
N GLU A 42 -1.21 6.83 -12.33
CA GLU A 42 -2.09 5.80 -11.77
C GLU A 42 -2.42 4.71 -12.79
N ALA A 43 -2.70 5.06 -14.05
CA ALA A 43 -3.02 4.09 -15.11
C ALA A 43 -1.81 3.24 -15.55
N GLY A 44 -0.59 3.75 -15.46
CA GLY A 44 0.66 3.01 -15.72
C GLY A 44 0.98 1.94 -14.67
N SER A 45 0.10 1.75 -13.68
CA SER A 45 0.15 0.63 -12.73
C SER A 45 -0.86 -0.48 -13.04
N ALA A 46 -1.70 -0.32 -14.08
CA ALA A 46 -2.75 -1.26 -14.46
C ALA A 46 -2.39 -2.17 -15.66
N GLU A 47 -1.17 -2.07 -16.20
CA GLU A 47 -0.73 -2.88 -17.34
C GLU A 47 0.32 -3.90 -16.89
N ALA A 48 -0.14 -4.95 -16.22
CA ALA A 48 0.47 -6.27 -16.25
C ALA A 48 -0.57 -7.29 -15.79
N SER A 49 -1.47 -7.62 -16.72
CA SER A 49 -2.27 -8.84 -16.66
C SER A 49 -1.31 -10.04 -16.50
N GLY A 50 -1.26 -10.62 -15.30
CA GLY A 50 -0.66 -11.93 -15.07
C GLY A 50 0.86 -12.02 -14.95
N ASP A 51 1.61 -10.91 -15.01
CA ASP A 51 3.08 -10.96 -14.87
C ASP A 51 3.55 -10.53 -13.48
N GLU A 52 4.57 -11.23 -12.98
CA GLU A 52 5.22 -11.00 -11.68
C GLU A 52 5.75 -9.56 -11.64
N ASP A 53 5.50 -8.80 -10.56
CA ASP A 53 6.01 -7.41 -10.51
C ASP A 53 7.54 -7.43 -10.59
N ALA A 54 8.12 -6.62 -11.47
CA ALA A 54 9.58 -6.53 -11.63
C ALA A 54 10.32 -6.21 -10.32
N LEU A 55 9.65 -5.61 -9.34
CA LEU A 55 10.19 -5.28 -8.02
C LEU A 55 9.91 -6.35 -6.96
N LEU A 56 9.24 -7.46 -7.28
CA LEU A 56 8.77 -8.45 -6.31
C LEU A 56 9.93 -9.08 -5.52
N ALA A 57 11.01 -9.47 -6.20
CA ALA A 57 12.18 -10.06 -5.54
C ALA A 57 12.85 -9.09 -4.55
N ASP A 58 12.95 -7.82 -4.90
CA ASP A 58 13.54 -6.80 -4.03
C ASP A 58 12.61 -6.45 -2.86
N ALA A 59 11.30 -6.42 -3.11
CA ALA A 59 10.29 -6.24 -2.07
C ALA A 59 10.32 -7.41 -1.07
N ALA A 60 10.44 -8.65 -1.55
CA ALA A 60 10.56 -9.84 -0.71
C ALA A 60 11.78 -9.74 0.22
N ARG A 61 12.95 -9.41 -0.34
CA ARG A 61 14.19 -9.22 0.44
C ARG A 61 14.04 -8.12 1.48
N LEU A 62 13.41 -7.01 1.12
CA LEU A 62 13.16 -5.90 2.03
C LEU A 62 12.25 -6.32 3.19
N ILE A 63 11.14 -6.98 2.90
CA ILE A 63 10.17 -7.44 3.90
C ILE A 63 10.79 -8.47 4.84
N VAL A 64 11.52 -9.46 4.30
CA VAL A 64 12.19 -10.47 5.12
C VAL A 64 13.24 -9.84 6.05
N ARG A 65 14.02 -8.86 5.57
CA ARG A 65 14.96 -8.11 6.42
C ARG A 65 14.26 -7.25 7.48
N ALA A 66 13.08 -6.72 7.17
CA ALA A 66 12.31 -5.91 8.10
C ALA A 66 11.57 -6.75 9.15
N GLY A 67 11.26 -8.01 8.83
CA GLY A 67 10.51 -8.94 9.68
C GLY A 67 8.99 -8.75 9.65
N TYR A 68 8.47 -7.85 8.80
CA TYR A 68 7.03 -7.63 8.62
C TYR A 68 6.71 -7.11 7.21
N GLY A 69 5.58 -7.55 6.66
CA GLY A 69 5.09 -7.16 5.34
C GLY A 69 3.97 -6.13 5.42
N SER A 70 4.23 -4.87 5.07
CA SER A 70 3.16 -3.86 4.97
C SER A 70 3.28 -3.00 3.71
N VAL A 71 2.14 -2.60 3.17
CA VAL A 71 2.06 -1.71 1.99
C VAL A 71 2.84 -0.42 2.24
N SER A 72 2.67 0.18 3.43
CA SER A 72 3.35 1.43 3.79
C SER A 72 4.88 1.30 3.85
N LEU A 73 5.41 0.14 4.21
CA LEU A 73 6.84 -0.14 4.21
C LEU A 73 7.39 -0.05 2.78
N LEU A 74 6.73 -0.74 1.84
CA LEU A 74 7.15 -0.76 0.44
C LEU A 74 7.03 0.62 -0.21
N GLN A 75 5.94 1.36 0.04
CA GLN A 75 5.78 2.72 -0.47
C GLN A 75 6.95 3.63 -0.07
N ARG A 76 7.33 3.62 1.22
CA ARG A 76 8.41 4.50 1.73
C ARG A 76 9.79 4.06 1.25
N LYS A 77 10.06 2.77 1.18
CA LYS A 77 11.40 2.24 0.88
C LYS A 77 11.68 2.08 -0.61
N MET A 78 10.66 1.79 -1.40
CA MET A 78 10.79 1.55 -2.84
C MET A 78 10.24 2.69 -3.70
N LYS A 79 9.66 3.74 -3.08
CA LYS A 79 9.09 4.91 -3.76
C LYS A 79 8.03 4.55 -4.81
N ILE A 80 7.20 3.55 -4.49
CA ILE A 80 6.11 3.08 -5.35
C ILE A 80 4.74 3.53 -4.82
N GLY A 81 3.75 3.63 -5.73
CA GLY A 81 2.37 3.96 -5.40
C GLY A 81 1.67 2.87 -4.56
N TYR A 82 0.56 3.24 -3.92
CA TYR A 82 -0.21 2.35 -3.04
C TYR A 82 -0.68 1.08 -3.76
N VAL A 83 -1.30 1.22 -4.94
CA VAL A 83 -1.86 0.10 -5.71
C VAL A 83 -0.79 -0.94 -6.04
N ARG A 84 0.37 -0.48 -6.54
CA ARG A 84 1.50 -1.35 -6.84
C ARG A 84 2.05 -2.03 -5.59
N ALA A 85 2.22 -1.29 -4.50
CA ALA A 85 2.69 -1.85 -3.23
C ALA A 85 1.72 -2.89 -2.66
N ALA A 86 0.40 -2.66 -2.74
CA ALA A 86 -0.61 -3.62 -2.32
C ALA A 86 -0.52 -4.90 -3.16
N ARG A 87 -0.48 -4.76 -4.49
CA ARG A 87 -0.31 -5.90 -5.41
C ARG A 87 0.94 -6.72 -5.12
N ILE A 88 2.08 -6.08 -4.87
CA ILE A 88 3.32 -6.76 -4.49
C ILE A 88 3.14 -7.55 -3.20
N VAL A 89 2.49 -6.97 -2.18
CA VAL A 89 2.24 -7.67 -0.90
C VAL A 89 1.31 -8.88 -1.10
N ASP A 90 0.31 -8.77 -1.96
CA ASP A 90 -0.58 -9.90 -2.31
C ASP A 90 0.18 -11.01 -3.06
N GLN A 91 1.04 -10.66 -4.02
CA GLN A 91 1.91 -11.63 -4.71
C GLN A 91 2.89 -12.34 -3.76
N LEU A 92 3.36 -11.66 -2.71
CA LEU A 92 4.20 -12.28 -1.68
C LEU A 92 3.41 -13.25 -0.79
N GLU A 93 2.11 -13.02 -0.59
CA GLU A 93 1.23 -13.96 0.12
C GLU A 93 0.96 -15.20 -0.72
N GLU A 94 0.66 -15.03 -2.01
CA GLU A 94 0.48 -16.14 -2.96
C GLU A 94 1.73 -17.04 -3.03
N LYS A 95 2.92 -16.46 -2.91
CA LYS A 95 4.21 -17.18 -2.86
C LYS A 95 4.57 -17.72 -1.48
N GLY A 96 3.73 -17.53 -0.46
CA GLY A 96 3.97 -18.01 0.90
C GLY A 96 5.13 -17.32 1.63
N ILE A 97 5.55 -16.14 1.18
CA ILE A 97 6.63 -15.35 1.80
C ILE A 97 6.10 -14.56 2.99
N VAL A 98 4.86 -14.05 2.86
CA VAL A 98 4.13 -13.37 3.94
C VAL A 98 2.84 -14.12 4.26
N GLY A 99 2.38 -14.01 5.51
CA GLY A 99 1.11 -14.58 5.95
C GLY A 99 -0.11 -13.84 5.41
N PRO A 100 -1.33 -14.31 5.76
CA PRO A 100 -2.57 -13.71 5.28
C PRO A 100 -2.77 -12.29 5.79
N ALA A 101 -3.67 -11.55 5.15
CA ALA A 101 -4.05 -10.21 5.58
C ALA A 101 -4.61 -10.21 7.02
N GLN A 102 -4.04 -9.36 7.88
CA GLN A 102 -4.45 -9.18 9.28
C GLN A 102 -5.13 -7.82 9.50
N GLY A 103 -6.09 -7.48 8.64
CA GLY A 103 -6.77 -6.19 8.67
C GLY A 103 -5.80 -5.03 8.44
N SER A 104 -5.70 -4.11 9.41
CA SER A 104 -4.78 -2.97 9.36
C SER A 104 -3.35 -3.29 9.85
N ASN A 105 -3.12 -4.47 10.41
CA ASN A 105 -1.81 -4.85 10.91
C ASN A 105 -0.88 -5.32 9.77
N PRO A 106 0.45 -5.15 9.94
CA PRO A 106 1.43 -5.77 9.05
C PRO A 106 1.27 -7.29 9.00
N ARG A 107 1.54 -7.89 7.84
CA ARG A 107 1.57 -9.34 7.65
C ARG A 107 2.85 -9.92 8.25
N ASP A 108 2.73 -11.10 8.85
CA ASP A 108 3.89 -11.83 9.36
C ASP A 108 4.74 -12.35 8.22
N VAL A 109 6.06 -12.40 8.43
CA VAL A 109 6.99 -13.00 7.47
C VAL A 109 7.13 -14.49 7.79
N LEU A 110 6.90 -15.33 6.79
CA LEU A 110 6.88 -16.79 6.95
C LEU A 110 8.22 -17.45 6.62
N VAL A 111 9.09 -16.76 5.87
CA VAL A 111 10.36 -17.30 5.38
C VAL A 111 11.57 -16.49 5.84
N GLY A 112 12.68 -17.18 6.11
CA GLY A 112 13.97 -16.55 6.37
C GLY A 112 14.69 -16.12 5.08
N LEU A 113 15.76 -15.33 5.22
CA LEU A 113 16.51 -14.79 4.08
C LEU A 113 17.14 -15.89 3.20
N GLU A 114 17.69 -16.94 3.82
CA GLU A 114 18.29 -18.07 3.09
C GLU A 114 17.25 -18.85 2.29
N GLU A 115 16.08 -19.07 2.88
CA GLU A 115 14.98 -19.77 2.21
C GLU A 115 14.41 -18.95 1.05
N LEU A 116 14.26 -17.63 1.26
CA LEU A 116 13.85 -16.72 0.20
C LEU A 116 14.79 -16.79 -1.02
N GLU A 117 16.11 -16.79 -0.82
CA GLU A 117 17.06 -16.87 -1.93
C GLU A 117 17.00 -18.22 -2.67
N ARG A 118 16.62 -19.31 -1.99
CA ARG A 118 16.36 -20.60 -2.65
C ARG A 118 15.09 -20.55 -3.52
N LEU A 119 14.01 -19.97 -3.00
CA LEU A 119 12.75 -19.81 -3.73
C LEU A 119 12.93 -18.96 -4.99
N ILE A 120 13.66 -17.83 -4.89
CA ILE A 120 13.96 -16.95 -6.02
C ILE A 120 14.81 -17.67 -7.09
N LYS A 121 15.83 -18.45 -6.68
CA LYS A 121 16.68 -19.20 -7.62
C LYS A 121 15.94 -20.29 -8.37
N THR A 122 14.99 -20.96 -7.71
CA THR A 122 14.22 -22.05 -8.31
C THR A 122 13.20 -21.52 -9.32
N GLY A 123 12.60 -20.36 -9.07
CA GLY A 123 11.64 -19.71 -9.97
C GLY A 123 12.23 -19.15 -11.26
N SER A 124 13.53 -18.85 -11.30
CA SER A 124 14.21 -18.32 -12.50
C SER A 124 14.61 -19.39 -13.53
N ALA A 125 14.32 -20.68 -13.26
CA ALA A 125 14.74 -21.83 -14.07
C ALA A 125 13.60 -22.46 -14.90
N SER A 126 12.46 -21.78 -15.06
CA SER A 126 11.34 -22.19 -15.93
C SER A 126 10.94 -21.09 -16.89
#